data_AF-A0A6V8D437-F1
#
_entry.id   AF-A0A6V8D437-F1
#
_cell.length_a   1.000
_cell.length_b   1.000
_cell.length_c   1.000
_cell.angle_alpha   90.00
_cell.angle_beta   90.00
_cell.angle_gamma   90.00
#
_symmetry.space_group_name_H-M   'P 1'
#
loop_
_entity.id
_entity.type
_entity.pdbx_description
1 polymer ?
#
loop_
_entity_poly.entity_id
_entity_poly.type
_entity_poly.pdbx_seq_one_letter_code
_entity_poly.pdbx_strand_id
1 'polypeptide(L)'
;MTYGNYLRLDDMLSLQEGPLGYSPKPCNDELHFIIVHQAFELWFKLVLSELKEVHDLMNKEHIEEGSMPKIVHHLKRVSSVFNLMSQQWKVMETLTPQDFLSFRDRLGTSSGFESWQLRQIETILGLEQQQRDAGMDPVKHMERLAKEGKISKDVLVDFQARINSPSLSDLLH
;
A
#
# COMPACT_ATOMS: atom_id res chain seq x y z
N MET A 1 -3.64 10.86 -28.19
CA MET A 1 -3.33 10.46 -26.79
C MET A 1 -1.82 10.45 -26.65
N THR A 2 -1.26 11.19 -25.70
CA THR A 2 0.20 11.26 -25.45
C THR A 2 0.56 10.45 -24.20
N TYR A 3 1.82 10.06 -24.06
CA TYR A 3 2.34 9.38 -22.87
C TYR A 3 2.03 10.16 -21.58
N GLY A 4 2.30 11.47 -21.58
CA GLY A 4 2.05 12.35 -20.45
C GLY A 4 0.58 12.40 -20.03
N ASN A 5 -0.35 12.46 -21.00
CA ASN A 5 -1.78 12.52 -20.70
C ASN A 5 -2.31 11.17 -20.22
N TYR A 6 -1.81 10.05 -20.74
CA TYR A 6 -2.23 8.71 -20.31
C TYR A 6 -1.82 8.42 -18.86
N LEU A 7 -0.61 8.81 -18.47
CA LEU A 7 -0.09 8.61 -17.11
C LEU A 7 -0.43 9.75 -16.14
N ARG A 8 -1.03 10.85 -16.64
CA ARG A 8 -1.29 12.07 -15.87
C ARG A 8 -0.03 12.59 -15.18
N LEU A 9 1.07 12.71 -15.92
CA LEU A 9 2.38 13.02 -15.35
C LEU A 9 2.41 14.37 -14.60
N ASP A 10 1.73 15.40 -15.12
CA ASP A 10 1.70 16.72 -14.47
C ASP A 10 1.08 16.64 -13.06
N ASP A 11 -0.01 15.89 -12.92
CA ASP A 11 -0.65 15.64 -11.62
C ASP A 11 0.26 14.79 -10.71
N MET A 12 0.87 13.74 -11.25
CA MET A 12 1.69 12.82 -10.46
C MET A 12 2.98 13.49 -9.95
N LEU A 13 3.64 14.29 -10.80
CA LEU A 13 4.91 14.96 -10.52
C LEU A 13 4.74 16.27 -9.75
N SER A 14 3.51 16.67 -9.42
CA SER A 14 3.22 17.78 -8.50
C SER A 14 2.99 17.33 -7.06
N LEU A 15 2.95 16.02 -6.78
CA LEU A 15 2.61 15.48 -5.44
C LEU A 15 3.80 15.47 -4.47
N GLN A 16 4.99 15.91 -4.87
CA GLN A 16 6.21 15.81 -4.07
C GLN A 16 6.54 17.11 -3.30
N GLU A 17 5.53 17.93 -2.99
CA GLU A 17 5.72 19.24 -2.33
C GLU A 17 5.46 19.22 -0.82
N GLY A 18 5.02 18.10 -0.26
CA GLY A 18 4.54 18.00 1.13
C GLY A 18 3.07 18.41 1.29
N PRO A 19 2.55 18.50 2.53
CA PRO A 19 1.15 18.89 2.78
C PRO A 19 0.86 20.34 2.35
N LEU A 20 -0.43 20.73 2.31
CA LEU A 20 -0.81 22.10 1.94
C LEU A 20 -0.19 23.12 2.91
N GLY A 21 0.43 24.17 2.36
CA GLY A 21 1.09 25.22 3.15
C GLY A 21 2.47 24.86 3.67
N TYR A 22 3.05 23.74 3.20
CA TYR A 22 4.36 23.29 3.61
C TYR A 22 5.48 24.20 3.07
N SER A 23 6.17 24.88 3.98
CA SER A 23 7.25 25.81 3.66
C SER A 23 8.36 25.73 4.72
N PRO A 24 9.65 25.75 4.31
CA PRO A 24 10.14 25.76 2.92
C PRO A 24 9.79 24.46 2.17
N LYS A 25 9.89 24.46 0.84
CA LYS A 25 9.70 23.23 0.04
C LYS A 25 10.64 22.10 0.54
N PRO A 26 10.29 20.82 0.32
CA PRO A 26 11.16 19.71 0.67
C PRO A 26 12.58 19.88 0.13
N CYS A 27 13.58 19.62 0.96
CA CYS A 27 14.96 19.49 0.49
C CYS A 27 15.12 18.19 -0.32
N ASN A 28 16.30 17.96 -0.92
CA ASN A 28 16.53 16.77 -1.74
C ASN A 28 16.35 15.46 -0.96
N ASP A 29 16.77 15.42 0.30
CA ASP A 29 16.65 14.23 1.15
C ASP A 29 15.19 13.94 1.56
N GLU A 30 14.42 15.00 1.78
CA GLU A 30 12.99 14.89 2.03
C GLU A 30 12.21 14.52 0.76
N LEU A 31 12.59 15.08 -0.40
CA LEU A 31 12.05 14.68 -1.70
C LEU A 31 12.33 13.19 -1.98
N HIS A 32 13.55 12.73 -1.69
CA HIS A 32 13.91 11.32 -1.77
C HIS A 32 13.00 10.46 -0.88
N PHE A 33 12.81 10.86 0.37
CA PHE A 33 11.89 10.18 1.29
C PHE A 33 10.47 10.08 0.71
N ILE A 34 9.92 11.19 0.21
CA ILE A 34 8.58 11.25 -0.39
C ILE A 34 8.47 10.31 -1.61
N ILE A 35 9.42 10.39 -2.54
CA ILE A 35 9.40 9.59 -3.78
C ILE A 35 9.47 8.09 -3.47
N VAL A 36 10.34 7.68 -2.55
CA VAL A 36 10.46 6.26 -2.16
C VAL A 36 9.14 5.74 -1.60
N HIS A 37 8.48 6.49 -0.71
CA HIS A 37 7.20 6.08 -0.13
C HIS A 37 6.05 6.11 -1.16
N GLN A 38 6.00 7.11 -2.03
CA GLN A 38 5.03 7.16 -3.12
C GLN A 38 5.18 5.98 -4.08
N ALA A 39 6.43 5.57 -4.39
CA ALA A 39 6.68 4.38 -5.20
C ALA A 39 6.17 3.10 -4.51
N PHE A 40 6.39 2.94 -3.19
CA PHE A 40 5.80 1.83 -2.43
C PHE A 40 4.27 1.83 -2.52
N GLU A 41 3.61 2.98 -2.30
CA GLU A 41 2.14 3.07 -2.34
C GLU A 41 1.57 2.80 -3.75
N LEU A 42 2.30 3.15 -4.82
CA LEU A 42 1.92 2.77 -6.19
C LEU A 42 2.05 1.26 -6.42
N TRP A 43 3.11 0.63 -5.89
CA TRP A 43 3.26 -0.82 -5.95
C TRP A 43 2.22 -1.56 -5.10
N PHE A 44 1.89 -1.06 -3.91
CA PHE A 44 0.82 -1.62 -3.08
C PHE A 44 -0.52 -1.54 -3.78
N LYS A 45 -0.81 -0.45 -4.50
CA LYS A 45 -2.02 -0.34 -5.31
C LYS A 45 -2.11 -1.44 -6.38
N LEU A 46 -1.00 -1.72 -7.07
CA LEU A 46 -0.95 -2.83 -8.03
C LEU A 46 -1.15 -4.17 -7.32
N VAL A 47 -0.41 -4.44 -6.24
CA VAL A 47 -0.53 -5.69 -5.47
C VAL A 47 -1.96 -5.91 -4.99
N LEU A 48 -2.62 -4.89 -4.45
CA LEU A 48 -4.02 -4.97 -4.03
C LEU A 48 -4.95 -5.29 -5.19
N SER A 49 -4.75 -4.67 -6.35
CA SER A 49 -5.56 -4.97 -7.54
C SER A 49 -5.41 -6.44 -7.96
N GLU A 50 -4.20 -6.97 -7.94
CA GLU A 50 -3.92 -8.37 -8.30
C GLU A 50 -4.49 -9.34 -7.26
N LEU A 51 -4.31 -9.07 -5.97
CA LEU A 51 -4.81 -9.91 -4.87
C LEU A 51 -6.34 -9.91 -4.80
N LYS A 52 -7.00 -8.79 -5.08
CA LYS A 52 -8.46 -8.71 -5.17
C LYS A 52 -9.00 -9.58 -6.32
N GLU A 53 -8.36 -9.53 -7.48
CA GLU A 53 -8.74 -10.41 -8.61
C GLU A 53 -8.54 -11.89 -8.27
N VAL A 54 -7.41 -12.25 -7.64
CA VAL A 54 -7.17 -13.63 -7.15
C VAL A 54 -8.25 -14.04 -6.16
N HIS A 55 -8.57 -13.18 -5.19
CA HIS A 55 -9.60 -13.42 -4.18
C HIS A 55 -10.96 -13.66 -4.83
N ASP A 56 -11.39 -12.79 -5.74
CA ASP A 56 -12.69 -12.91 -6.42
C ASP A 56 -12.77 -14.16 -7.33
N LEU A 57 -11.65 -14.62 -7.88
CA LEU A 57 -11.57 -15.88 -8.64
C LEU A 57 -11.63 -17.12 -7.75
N MET A 58 -11.03 -17.07 -6.56
CA MET A 58 -10.97 -18.18 -5.60
C MET A 58 -12.19 -18.27 -4.69
N ASN A 59 -12.82 -17.13 -4.38
CA ASN A 59 -13.99 -17.03 -3.50
C ASN A 59 -15.29 -17.41 -4.23
N LYS A 60 -15.30 -18.61 -4.80
CA LYS A 60 -16.43 -19.23 -5.50
C LYS A 60 -16.61 -20.64 -4.97
N GLU A 61 -17.84 -21.15 -5.00
CA GLU A 61 -18.14 -22.53 -4.61
C GLU A 61 -17.34 -23.56 -5.44
N HIS A 62 -17.09 -23.22 -6.71
CA HIS A 62 -16.25 -24.01 -7.61
C HIS A 62 -15.32 -23.11 -8.41
N ILE A 63 -14.02 -23.44 -8.41
CA ILE A 63 -13.01 -22.76 -9.22
C ILE A 63 -12.98 -23.41 -10.60
N GLU A 64 -13.36 -22.64 -11.63
CA GLU A 64 -13.26 -23.10 -13.02
C GLU A 64 -11.81 -23.42 -13.39
N GLU A 65 -11.57 -24.58 -14.03
CA GLU A 65 -10.22 -25.03 -14.41
C GLU A 65 -9.45 -23.99 -15.26
N GLY A 66 -10.18 -23.28 -16.15
CA GLY A 66 -9.63 -22.19 -16.96
C GLY A 66 -9.18 -20.96 -16.18
N SER A 67 -9.60 -20.80 -14.93
CA SER A 67 -9.18 -19.69 -14.05
C SER A 67 -7.82 -19.94 -13.39
N MET A 68 -7.38 -21.20 -13.27
CA MET A 68 -6.14 -21.55 -12.57
C MET A 68 -4.89 -20.88 -13.16
N PRO A 69 -4.66 -20.88 -14.49
CA PRO A 69 -3.52 -20.17 -15.08
C PRO A 69 -3.55 -18.66 -14.80
N LYS A 70 -4.74 -18.07 -14.75
CA LYS A 70 -4.93 -16.63 -14.46
C LYS A 70 -4.57 -16.32 -13.01
N ILE A 71 -5.06 -17.12 -12.05
CA ILE A 71 -4.70 -17.01 -10.63
C ILE A 71 -3.18 -17.08 -10.44
N VAL A 72 -2.54 -18.10 -11.01
CA VAL A 72 -1.08 -18.29 -10.93
C VAL A 72 -0.33 -17.11 -11.53
N HIS A 73 -0.82 -16.56 -12.65
CA HIS A 73 -0.23 -15.39 -13.29
C HIS A 73 -0.26 -14.14 -12.39
N HIS A 74 -1.41 -13.84 -11.78
CA HIS A 74 -1.55 -12.72 -10.85
C HIS A 74 -0.64 -12.88 -9.63
N LEU A 75 -0.60 -14.07 -9.01
CA LEU A 75 0.29 -14.35 -7.88
C LEU A 75 1.78 -14.20 -8.24
N LYS A 76 2.19 -14.68 -9.42
CA LYS A 76 3.57 -14.47 -9.91
C LYS A 76 3.92 -12.99 -10.09
N ARG A 77 2.96 -12.17 -10.53
CA ARG A 77 3.16 -10.72 -10.62
C ARG A 77 3.31 -10.11 -9.22
N VAL A 78 2.46 -10.49 -8.27
CA VAL A 78 2.56 -10.05 -6.87
C VAL A 78 3.95 -10.38 -6.29
N SER A 79 4.43 -11.62 -6.45
CA SER A 79 5.78 -12.01 -6.00
C SER A 79 6.89 -11.19 -6.65
N SER A 80 6.76 -10.90 -7.94
CA SER A 80 7.74 -10.09 -8.69
C SER A 80 7.79 -8.65 -8.18
N VAL A 81 6.63 -8.06 -7.87
CA VAL A 81 6.53 -6.72 -7.29
C VAL A 81 7.12 -6.67 -5.88
N PHE A 82 6.83 -7.67 -5.02
CA PHE A 82 7.47 -7.77 -3.70
C PHE A 82 9.00 -7.90 -3.79
N ASN A 83 9.52 -8.67 -4.74
CA ASN A 83 10.96 -8.78 -4.97
C ASN A 83 11.59 -7.44 -5.38
N LEU A 84 10.91 -6.65 -6.21
CA LEU A 84 11.35 -5.31 -6.59
C LEU A 84 11.34 -4.36 -5.38
N MET A 85 10.24 -4.35 -4.62
CA MET A 85 10.10 -3.54 -3.40
C MET A 85 11.16 -3.88 -2.34
N SER A 86 11.57 -5.13 -2.23
CA SER A 86 12.70 -5.54 -1.38
C SER A 86 14.02 -4.87 -1.80
N GLN A 87 14.28 -4.77 -3.11
CA GLN A 87 15.48 -4.10 -3.62
C GLN A 87 15.41 -2.58 -3.47
N GLN A 88 14.20 -2.00 -3.47
CA GLN A 88 13.99 -0.56 -3.30
C GLN A 88 14.53 -0.03 -1.96
N TRP A 89 14.63 -0.88 -0.92
CA TRP A 89 15.27 -0.50 0.34
C TRP A 89 16.71 -0.02 0.18
N LYS A 90 17.45 -0.52 -0.82
CA LYS A 90 18.82 -0.04 -1.11
C LYS A 90 18.86 1.44 -1.51
N VAL A 91 17.78 1.95 -2.12
CA VAL A 91 17.64 3.38 -2.44
C VAL A 91 17.38 4.15 -1.15
N MET A 92 16.47 3.66 -0.30
CA MET A 92 16.19 4.24 1.01
C MET A 92 17.44 4.32 1.90
N GLU A 93 18.30 3.31 1.86
CA GLU A 93 19.58 3.24 2.61
C GLU A 93 20.60 4.31 2.19
N THR A 94 20.41 4.97 1.05
CA THR A 94 21.26 6.12 0.65
C THR A 94 20.96 7.38 1.46
N LEU A 95 19.81 7.43 2.14
CA LEU A 95 19.46 8.50 3.07
C LEU A 95 20.14 8.24 4.42
N THR A 96 21.11 9.06 4.79
CA THR A 96 21.81 8.87 6.06
C THR A 96 20.88 9.20 7.25
N PRO A 97 21.12 8.61 8.45
CA PRO A 97 20.36 8.98 9.63
C PRO A 97 20.45 10.48 9.97
N GLN A 98 21.59 11.11 9.70
CA GLN A 98 21.77 12.55 9.95
C GLN A 98 20.91 13.40 9.01
N ASP A 99 20.86 13.03 7.72
CA ASP A 99 20.03 13.71 6.73
C ASP A 99 18.54 13.50 7.03
N PHE A 100 18.16 12.30 7.45
CA PHE A 100 16.79 12.02 7.90
C PHE A 100 16.39 12.88 9.11
N LEU A 101 17.28 13.03 10.10
CA LEU A 101 17.03 13.88 11.26
C LEU A 101 16.82 15.36 10.89
N SER A 102 17.39 15.82 9.77
CA SER A 102 17.25 17.22 9.32
C SER A 102 15.82 17.63 8.97
N PHE A 103 14.97 16.68 8.59
CA PHE A 103 13.56 16.92 8.25
C PHE A 103 12.56 16.10 9.08
N ARG A 104 13.03 15.18 9.93
CA ARG A 104 12.19 14.28 10.74
C ARG A 104 11.11 15.02 11.53
N ASP A 105 11.45 16.12 12.18
CA ASP A 105 10.51 16.88 13.01
C ASP A 105 9.32 17.41 12.22
N ARG A 106 9.48 17.57 10.89
CA ARG A 106 8.44 18.03 9.98
C ARG A 106 7.43 16.94 9.60
N LEU A 107 7.80 15.66 9.74
CA LEU A 107 6.91 14.52 9.44
C LEU A 107 5.81 14.35 10.50
N GLY A 108 5.94 14.99 11.66
CA GLY A 108 4.99 14.91 12.76
C GLY A 108 4.85 13.48 13.29
N THR A 109 3.61 13.02 13.47
CA THR A 109 3.30 11.63 13.88
C THR A 109 3.13 10.68 12.68
N SER A 110 3.31 11.17 11.46
CA SER A 110 3.15 10.38 10.24
C SER A 110 4.20 9.28 10.23
N SER A 111 3.76 8.03 10.17
CA SER A 111 4.65 6.87 10.18
C SER A 111 4.17 5.84 9.15
N GLY A 112 5.07 4.94 8.73
CA GLY A 112 4.72 3.81 7.87
C GLY A 112 3.61 2.91 8.45
N PHE A 113 3.32 3.02 9.75
CA PHE A 113 2.18 2.33 10.36
C PHE A 113 0.82 2.83 9.88
N GLU A 114 0.74 4.01 9.27
CA GLU A 114 -0.51 4.58 8.72
C GLU A 114 -0.78 4.17 7.26
N SER A 115 0.05 3.31 6.66
CA SER A 115 -0.22 2.78 5.31
C SER A 115 -1.42 1.84 5.35
N TRP A 116 -2.59 2.36 4.96
CA TRP A 116 -3.82 1.58 4.88
C TRP A 116 -3.76 0.49 3.81
N GLN A 117 -3.01 0.71 2.71
CA GLN A 117 -2.87 -0.28 1.65
C GLN A 117 -2.13 -1.52 2.14
N LEU A 118 -1.07 -1.33 2.93
CA LEU A 118 -0.36 -2.44 3.55
C LEU A 118 -1.29 -3.25 4.48
N ARG A 119 -2.13 -2.58 5.27
CA ARG A 119 -3.13 -3.26 6.12
C ARG A 119 -4.14 -4.05 5.30
N GLN A 120 -4.60 -3.52 4.17
CA GLN A 120 -5.45 -4.27 3.25
C GLN A 120 -4.76 -5.52 2.70
N ILE A 121 -3.48 -5.41 2.30
CA ILE A 121 -2.70 -6.54 1.78
C ILE A 121 -2.60 -7.63 2.86
N GLU A 122 -2.22 -7.26 4.08
CA GLU A 122 -2.13 -8.19 5.22
C GLU A 122 -3.46 -8.89 5.49
N THR A 123 -4.57 -8.15 5.47
CA THR A 123 -5.91 -8.73 5.69
C THR A 123 -6.30 -9.70 4.57
N ILE A 124 -6.09 -9.35 3.30
CA ILE A 124 -6.44 -10.23 2.17
C ILE A 124 -5.59 -11.51 2.18
N LEU A 125 -4.31 -11.40 2.51
CA LEU A 125 -3.41 -12.56 2.60
C LEU A 125 -3.72 -13.47 3.79
N GLY A 126 -4.39 -12.96 4.83
CA GLY A 126 -4.78 -13.73 6.02
C GLY A 126 -3.83 -13.60 7.20
N LEU A 127 -3.16 -12.45 7.37
CA LEU A 127 -2.33 -12.20 8.54
C LEU A 127 -3.19 -12.19 9.82
N GLU A 128 -2.91 -13.12 10.73
CA GLU A 128 -3.65 -13.29 11.97
C GLU A 128 -3.35 -12.16 12.97
N GLN A 129 -4.32 -11.89 13.85
CA GLN A 129 -4.17 -10.85 14.87
C GLN A 129 -2.99 -11.11 15.82
N GLN A 130 -2.66 -12.38 16.08
CA GLN A 130 -1.54 -12.78 16.94
C GLN A 130 -0.18 -12.49 16.31
N GLN A 131 -0.13 -12.43 14.97
CA GLN A 131 1.07 -12.14 14.20
C GLN A 131 1.29 -10.63 14.01
N ARG A 132 0.33 -9.80 14.43
CA ARG A 132 0.44 -8.34 14.37
C ARG A 132 1.18 -7.80 15.59
N ASP A 133 2.24 -7.05 15.33
CA ASP A 133 3.00 -6.37 16.37
C ASP A 133 2.12 -5.39 17.17
N ALA A 134 2.40 -5.28 18.47
CA ALA A 134 1.78 -4.34 19.40
C ALA A 134 0.26 -4.44 19.59
N GLY A 135 -0.37 -5.57 19.24
CA GLY A 135 -1.82 -5.77 19.44
C GLY A 135 -2.68 -4.83 18.59
N MET A 136 -2.13 -4.36 17.46
CA MET A 136 -2.79 -3.41 16.57
C MET A 136 -4.02 -4.04 15.92
N ASP A 137 -5.19 -3.48 16.23
CA ASP A 137 -6.48 -3.83 15.63
C ASP A 137 -6.62 -3.05 14.31
N PRO A 138 -6.59 -3.74 13.15
CA PRO A 138 -6.60 -3.06 11.86
C PRO A 138 -7.94 -2.38 11.57
N VAL A 139 -9.06 -2.86 12.14
CA VAL A 139 -10.38 -2.23 11.96
C VAL A 139 -10.38 -0.90 12.68
N LYS A 140 -10.00 -0.88 13.96
CA LYS A 140 -9.91 0.37 14.73
C LYS A 140 -8.92 1.34 14.11
N HIS A 141 -7.82 0.84 13.56
CA HIS A 141 -6.85 1.65 12.85
C HIS A 141 -7.48 2.33 11.62
N MET A 142 -8.18 1.57 10.77
CA MET A 142 -8.85 2.10 9.58
C MET A 142 -9.97 3.08 9.92
N GLU A 143 -10.76 2.79 10.96
CA GLU A 143 -11.78 3.71 11.46
C GLU A 143 -11.20 5.03 11.95
N ARG A 144 -10.05 4.99 12.65
CA ARG A 144 -9.34 6.19 13.07
C ARG A 144 -8.87 7.01 11.86
N LEU A 145 -8.24 6.37 10.87
CA LEU A 145 -7.79 7.06 9.65
C LEU A 145 -8.96 7.72 8.89
N ALA A 146 -10.12 7.06 8.83
CA ALA A 146 -11.31 7.62 8.21
C ALA A 146 -11.87 8.83 8.99
N LYS A 147 -11.88 8.76 10.33
CA LYS A 147 -12.27 9.90 11.20
C LYS A 147 -11.33 11.09 11.06
N GLU A 148 -10.04 10.84 10.87
CA GLU A 148 -9.01 11.86 10.63
C GLU A 148 -9.04 12.40 9.18
N GLY A 149 -9.88 11.85 8.29
CA GLY A 149 -9.96 12.27 6.89
C GLY A 149 -8.77 11.82 6.04
N LYS A 150 -7.95 10.89 6.53
CA LYS A 150 -6.75 10.36 5.84
C LYS A 150 -7.08 9.31 4.78
N ILE A 151 -8.24 8.66 4.89
CA ILE A 151 -8.77 7.72 3.88
C ILE A 151 -10.21 8.07 3.56
N SER A 152 -10.67 7.71 2.36
CA SER A 152 -12.08 7.89 1.98
C SER A 152 -12.99 6.89 2.68
N LYS A 153 -14.29 7.21 2.75
CA LYS A 153 -15.31 6.27 3.25
C LYS A 153 -15.35 4.98 2.43
N ASP A 154 -15.14 5.08 1.11
CA ASP A 154 -15.13 3.92 0.22
C ASP A 154 -13.98 2.96 0.55
N VAL A 155 -12.79 3.49 0.89
CA VAL A 155 -11.64 2.68 1.35
C VAL A 155 -11.98 1.93 2.65
N LEU A 156 -12.67 2.58 3.58
CA LEU A 156 -13.10 1.93 4.83
C LEU A 156 -14.14 0.84 4.57
N VAL A 157 -15.13 1.10 3.72
CA VAL A 157 -16.17 0.13 3.35
C VAL A 157 -15.57 -1.08 2.65
N ASP A 158 -14.67 -0.86 1.68
CA ASP A 158 -13.94 -1.94 1.00
C ASP A 158 -13.10 -2.76 1.99
N PHE A 159 -12.39 -2.11 2.92
CA PHE A 159 -11.64 -2.81 3.97
C PHE A 159 -12.55 -3.69 4.85
N GLN A 160 -13.69 -3.15 5.30
CA GLN A 160 -14.66 -3.87 6.12
C GLN A 160 -15.31 -5.04 5.36
N ALA A 161 -15.58 -4.89 4.06
CA ALA A 161 -16.07 -5.99 3.24
C ALA A 161 -15.05 -7.13 3.18
N ARG A 162 -13.75 -6.81 3.04
CA ARG A 162 -12.68 -7.80 2.93
C ARG A 162 -12.38 -8.52 4.25
N ILE A 163 -12.38 -7.81 5.38
CA ILE A 163 -12.15 -8.47 6.68
C ILE A 163 -13.28 -9.43 7.08
N ASN A 164 -14.49 -9.22 6.54
CA ASN A 164 -15.65 -10.08 6.75
C ASN A 164 -15.75 -11.22 5.70
N SER A 165 -14.82 -11.28 4.75
CA SER A 165 -14.71 -12.35 3.76
C SER A 165 -13.57 -13.30 4.13
N PRO A 166 -13.59 -14.58 3.71
CA PRO A 166 -12.46 -15.48 3.93
C PRO A 166 -11.19 -14.90 3.31
N SER A 167 -10.06 -15.02 3.99
CA SER A 167 -8.77 -14.61 3.45
C SER A 167 -8.32 -15.56 2.33
N LEU A 168 -7.29 -15.18 1.57
CA LEU A 168 -6.66 -16.10 0.62
C LEU A 168 -6.07 -17.34 1.30
N SER A 169 -5.60 -17.21 2.55
CA SER A 169 -5.16 -18.37 3.34
C SER A 169 -6.33 -19.31 3.67
N ASP A 170 -7.50 -18.76 4.00
CA ASP A 170 -8.70 -19.56 4.29
C ASP A 170 -9.21 -20.28 3.04
N LEU A 171 -9.15 -19.63 1.87
CA LEU A 171 -9.61 -20.18 0.59
C LEU A 171 -8.72 -21.31 0.03
N LEU A 172 -7.55 -21.55 0.62
CA LEU A 172 -6.66 -22.65 0.25
C LEU A 172 -6.95 -23.95 1.02
N HIS A 173 -7.78 -23.90 2.05
CA HIS A 173 -8.10 -25.01 2.96
C HIS A 173 -9.56 -25.43 2.85
#